data_AF-E1ZW14-F1
#
_entry.id   AF-E1ZW14-F1
#
_cell.length_a   1.000
_cell.length_b   1.000
_cell.length_c   1.000
_cell.angle_alpha   90.00
_cell.angle_beta   90.00
_cell.angle_gamma   90.00
#
_symmetry.space_group_name_H-M   'P 1'
#
loop_
_entity.id
_entity.type
_entity.pdbx_description
1 polymer ?
#
loop_
_entity_poly.entity_id
_entity_poly.type
_entity_poly.pdbx_seq_one_letter_code
_entity_poly.pdbx_strand_id
1 'polypeptide(L)'
;MLAQFVARQMSGFDSTNKCIDHQLEVHLKKIKECLETSVIPLGQLRVGSYLERALLFKAIADRICLPAALVRGEYGISWIEIAVPQVIFNH
;
A
#
# COMPACT_ATOMS: atom_id res chain seq x y z
N MET A 1 1.83 3.58 -14.10
CA MET A 1 2.43 4.35 -12.97
C MET A 1 2.46 3.49 -11.70
N LEU A 2 3.42 3.70 -10.78
CA LEU A 2 3.60 2.88 -9.56
C LEU A 2 2.33 2.76 -8.70
N ALA A 3 1.60 3.87 -8.52
CA ALA A 3 0.35 3.86 -7.77
C ALA A 3 -0.71 2.92 -8.37
N GLN A 4 -0.83 2.88 -9.69
CA GLN A 4 -1.75 1.97 -10.40
C GLN A 4 -1.33 0.51 -10.24
N PHE A 5 -0.02 0.24 -10.23
CA PHE A 5 0.49 -1.11 -9.98
C PHE A 5 0.10 -1.56 -8.57
N VAL A 6 0.39 -0.76 -7.54
CA VAL A 6 0.02 -1.08 -6.15
C VAL A 6 -1.49 -1.30 -6.00
N ALA A 7 -2.31 -0.41 -6.58
CA ALA A 7 -3.76 -0.53 -6.56
C ALA A 7 -4.23 -1.87 -7.16
N ARG A 8 -3.65 -2.29 -8.29
CA ARG A 8 -3.98 -3.59 -8.92
C ARG A 8 -3.51 -4.79 -8.11
N GLN A 9 -2.35 -4.70 -7.45
CA GLN A 9 -1.84 -5.79 -6.63
C GLN A 9 -2.67 -6.01 -5.35
N MET A 10 -3.32 -4.96 -4.85
CA MET A 10 -4.05 -4.95 -3.57
C MET A 10 -5.56 -4.67 -3.71
N SER A 11 -6.14 -4.79 -4.92
CA SER A 11 -7.56 -4.53 -5.18
C SER A 11 -8.51 -5.62 -4.65
N GLY A 12 -7.97 -6.69 -4.08
CA GLY A 12 -8.74 -7.86 -3.67
C GLY A 12 -9.11 -8.78 -4.82
N PHE A 13 -9.85 -9.83 -4.49
CA PHE A 13 -10.22 -10.92 -5.41
C PHE A 13 -11.64 -10.80 -5.95
N ASP A 14 -12.48 -9.97 -5.32
CA ASP A 14 -13.91 -9.93 -5.57
C ASP A 14 -14.42 -8.49 -5.65
N SER A 15 -14.84 -8.09 -6.84
CA SER A 15 -15.44 -6.77 -7.11
C SER A 15 -16.86 -6.62 -6.54
N THR A 16 -17.47 -7.69 -6.03
CA THR A 16 -18.84 -7.70 -5.52
C THR A 16 -18.96 -7.48 -4.01
N ASN A 17 -17.88 -7.71 -3.26
CA ASN A 17 -17.86 -7.51 -1.81
C ASN A 17 -17.64 -6.02 -1.46
N LYS A 18 -18.64 -5.41 -0.81
CA LYS A 18 -18.69 -3.95 -0.63
C LYS A 18 -17.81 -3.40 0.51
N CYS A 19 -17.35 -4.23 1.44
CA CYS A 19 -16.58 -3.79 2.61
C CYS A 19 -15.11 -4.22 2.52
N ILE A 20 -14.23 -3.29 2.14
CA ILE A 20 -12.79 -3.53 2.01
C ILE A 20 -12.16 -3.92 3.35
N ASP A 21 -12.62 -3.30 4.45
CA ASP A 21 -12.07 -3.56 5.79
C ASP A 21 -12.30 -5.01 6.20
N HIS A 22 -13.51 -5.53 5.97
CA HIS A 22 -13.81 -6.94 6.26
C HIS A 22 -13.01 -7.89 5.35
N GLN A 23 -12.89 -7.59 4.05
CA GLN A 23 -12.06 -8.40 3.15
C GLN A 23 -10.59 -8.44 3.60
N LEU A 24 -10.07 -7.30 4.07
CA LEU A 24 -8.70 -7.18 4.57
C LEU A 24 -8.51 -8.02 5.83
N GLU A 25 -9.42 -7.94 6.80
CA GLU A 25 -9.35 -8.73 8.04
C GLU A 25 -9.34 -10.24 7.74
N VAL A 26 -10.23 -10.71 6.88
CA VAL A 26 -10.29 -12.12 6.46
C VAL A 26 -9.00 -12.54 5.75
N HIS A 27 -8.48 -11.70 4.85
CA HIS A 27 -7.23 -11.97 4.13
C HIS A 27 -6.03 -12.06 5.09
N LEU A 28 -5.93 -11.13 6.04
CA LEU A 28 -4.87 -11.13 7.06
C LEU A 28 -4.95 -12.36 7.94
N LYS A 29 -6.14 -12.76 8.39
CA LYS A 29 -6.33 -13.96 9.21
C LYS A 29 -5.86 -15.21 8.47
N LYS A 30 -6.22 -15.36 7.19
CA LYS A 30 -5.80 -16.49 6.36
C LYS A 30 -4.28 -16.56 6.18
N ILE A 31 -3.61 -15.42 6.00
CA ILE A 31 -2.14 -15.40 5.93
C ILE A 31 -1.52 -15.83 7.26
N LYS A 32 -2.01 -15.29 8.39
CA LYS A 32 -1.51 -15.64 9.73
C LYS A 32 -1.62 -17.13 10.01
N GLU A 33 -2.78 -17.71 9.69
CA GLU A 33 -3.03 -19.15 9.86
C GLU A 33 -2.12 -19.98 8.94
N CYS A 34 -1.91 -19.56 7.69
CA CYS A 34 -1.08 -20.29 6.74
C CYS A 34 0.42 -20.25 7.06
N LEU A 35 0.91 -19.15 7.65
CA LEU A 35 2.32 -18.96 7.96
C LEU A 35 2.67 -19.21 9.44
N GLU A 36 1.66 -19.43 10.29
CA GLU A 36 1.81 -19.58 11.74
C GLU A 36 2.58 -18.42 12.40
N THR A 37 2.38 -17.19 11.91
CA THR A 37 3.05 -15.98 12.42
C THR A 37 2.14 -14.77 12.43
N SER A 38 2.43 -13.83 13.33
CA SER A 38 1.79 -12.51 13.37
C SER A 38 2.42 -11.51 12.41
N VAL A 39 3.60 -11.80 11.86
CA VAL A 39 4.31 -10.95 10.89
C VAL A 39 3.75 -11.22 9.49
N ILE A 40 3.18 -10.18 8.87
CA ILE A 40 2.57 -10.31 7.55
C ILE A 40 3.52 -9.79 6.47
N PRO A 41 4.00 -10.66 5.56
CA PRO A 41 4.78 -10.21 4.43
C PRO A 41 3.94 -9.31 3.51
N LEU A 42 4.36 -8.06 3.31
CA LEU A 42 3.64 -7.10 2.46
C LEU A 42 3.40 -7.64 1.04
N GLY A 43 4.33 -8.43 0.50
CA GLY A 43 4.21 -9.03 -0.83
C GLY A 43 3.13 -10.11 -0.97
N GLN A 44 2.60 -10.65 0.14
CA GLN A 44 1.51 -11.63 0.14
C GLN A 44 0.13 -10.99 0.33
N LEU A 45 0.08 -9.68 0.60
CA LEU A 45 -1.18 -8.94 0.65
C LEU A 45 -1.76 -8.80 -0.76
N ARG A 46 -3.02 -9.19 -0.88
CA ARG A 46 -3.82 -9.12 -2.12
C ARG A 46 -5.03 -8.21 -1.97
N VAL A 47 -5.39 -7.92 -0.72
CA VAL A 47 -6.33 -6.88 -0.30
C VAL A 47 -5.52 -5.93 0.59
N GLY A 48 -5.70 -4.63 0.45
CA GLY A 48 -5.06 -3.64 1.31
C GLY A 48 -5.91 -2.38 1.43
N SER A 49 -5.91 -1.76 2.61
CA SER A 49 -6.51 -0.44 2.86
C SER A 49 -5.45 0.65 2.67
N TYR A 50 -5.69 1.85 3.19
CA TYR A 50 -4.80 3.00 2.99
C TYR A 50 -3.36 2.72 3.40
N LEU A 51 -3.17 2.10 4.57
CA LEU A 51 -1.85 1.83 5.11
C LEU A 51 -1.09 0.78 4.31
N GLU A 52 -1.68 -0.38 4.02
CA GLU A 52 -0.99 -1.48 3.33
C GLU A 52 -0.56 -1.03 1.93
N ARG A 53 -1.42 -0.28 1.24
CA ARG A 53 -1.13 0.29 -0.08
C ARG A 53 -0.01 1.32 -0.01
N ALA A 54 -0.04 2.22 0.98
CA ALA A 54 1.03 3.19 1.16
C ALA A 54 2.37 2.51 1.50
N LEU A 55 2.37 1.50 2.37
CA LEU A 55 3.57 0.72 2.70
C LEU A 55 4.18 0.01 1.48
N LEU A 56 3.35 -0.67 0.67
CA LEU A 56 3.83 -1.32 -0.54
C LEU A 56 4.39 -0.31 -1.54
N PHE A 57 3.71 0.82 -1.73
CA PHE A 57 4.23 1.90 -2.58
C PHE A 57 5.58 2.38 -2.08
N LYS A 58 5.70 2.73 -0.80
CA LYS A 58 6.93 3.24 -0.20
C LYS A 58 8.08 2.24 -0.34
N ALA A 59 7.83 0.96 -0.05
CA ALA A 59 8.83 -0.09 -0.18
C ALA A 59 9.35 -0.21 -1.62
N ILE A 60 8.48 -0.12 -2.63
CA ILE A 60 8.91 -0.15 -4.04
C ILE A 60 9.61 1.15 -4.43
N ALA A 61 9.10 2.31 -4.01
CA ALA A 61 9.68 3.62 -4.25
C ALA A 61 11.13 3.70 -3.76
N ASP A 62 11.40 3.20 -2.55
CA ASP A 62 12.74 3.13 -1.97
C ASP A 62 13.69 2.27 -2.81
N ARG A 63 13.21 1.16 -3.36
CA ARG A 63 14.01 0.25 -4.19
C ARG A 63 14.40 0.86 -5.53
N ILE A 64 13.60 1.80 -6.04
CA ILE A 64 13.86 2.51 -7.30
C ILE A 64 14.41 3.93 -7.07
N CYS A 65 14.80 4.25 -5.83
CA CYS A 65 15.32 5.56 -5.44
C CYS A 65 14.36 6.74 -5.77
N LEU A 66 13.04 6.49 -5.77
CA LEU A 66 12.04 7.55 -5.91
C LEU A 66 11.87 8.26 -4.56
N PRO A 67 12.19 9.57 -4.44
CA PRO A 67 12.06 10.27 -3.17
C PRO A 67 10.59 10.39 -2.78
N ALA A 68 10.22 9.67 -1.73
CA ALA A 68 8.85 9.58 -1.26
C ALA A 68 8.83 9.43 0.27
N ALA A 69 7.80 9.96 0.93
CA ALA A 69 7.59 9.87 2.35
C ALA A 69 6.24 9.21 2.67
N LEU A 70 6.24 8.28 3.64
CA LEU A 70 5.00 7.73 4.18
C LEU A 70 4.45 8.69 5.24
N VAL A 71 3.22 9.14 5.04
CA VAL A 71 2.51 9.97 6.00
C VAL A 71 1.41 9.15 6.68
N ARG A 72 1.42 9.18 8.02
CA ARG A 72 0.40 8.59 8.88
C ARG A 72 -0.53 9.72 9.32
N GLY A 73 -1.70 9.80 8.70
CA GLY A 73 -2.71 10.77 9.07
C GLY A 73 -3.58 10.29 10.23
N GLU A 74 -4.63 11.05 10.51
CA GLU A 74 -5.65 10.71 11.47
C GLU A 74 -6.62 9.64 10.93
N TYR A 75 -7.41 9.05 11.82
CA TYR A 75 -8.49 8.10 11.47
C TYR A 75 -8.04 6.91 10.61
N GLY A 76 -6.79 6.45 10.76
CA GLY A 76 -6.27 5.28 10.05
C GLY A 76 -5.94 5.54 8.57
N ILE A 77 -5.97 6.79 8.11
CA ILE A 77 -5.61 7.16 6.75
C ILE A 77 -4.08 7.27 6.64
N SER A 78 -3.53 6.80 5.52
CA SER A 78 -2.10 6.92 5.21
C SER A 78 -1.92 7.15 3.72
N TRP A 79 -0.94 7.96 3.36
CA TRP A 79 -0.63 8.29 1.97
C TRP A 79 0.87 8.45 1.76
N ILE A 80 1.26 8.61 0.49
CA ILE A 80 2.62 8.87 0.09
C ILE A 80 2.73 10.28 -0.47
N GLU A 81 3.66 11.06 0.09
CA GLU A 81 4.12 12.30 -0.50
C GLU A 81 5.33 12.01 -1.39
N ILE A 82 5.38 12.63 -2.57
CA ILE A 82 6.45 12.44 -3.56
C ILE A 82 7.14 13.78 -3.75
N ALA A 83 8.48 13.80 -3.71
CA ALA A 83 9.21 15.03 -3.98
C ALA A 83 9.07 15.41 -5.46
N VAL A 84 8.68 16.65 -5.71
CA VAL A 84 8.64 17.22 -7.06
C VAL A 84 9.94 17.99 -7.31
N PRO A 85 10.66 17.74 -8.41
CA PRO A 85 11.87 18.48 -8.75
C PRO A 85 11.56 19.98 -8.87
N GLN A 86 12.40 20.82 -8.24
CA GLN A 86 12.37 22.25 -8.50
C GLN A 86 12.96 22.50 -9.89
N VAL A 87 12.13 22.96 -10.83
CA VAL A 87 12.59 23.38 -12.14
C VAL A 87 12.94 24.87 -12.04
N ILE A 88 14.23 25.18 -11.95
CA ILE A 88 14.69 26.58 -11.99
C ILE A 88 14.73 26.98 -13.47
N PHE A 89 13.79 27.83 -13.88
CA PHE A 89 13.88 28.50 -15.18
C PHE A 89 14.85 29.68 -15.02
N ASN A 90 16.05 29.56 -15.59
CA ASN A 90 16.96 30.69 -15.70
C ASN A 90 16.40 31.63 -16.80
N HIS A 91 16.05 32.85 -16.41
CA HIS A 91 15.78 33.96 -17.32
C HIS A 91 17.07 34.54 -17.89
#